data_AF-A0A9D7YBW1-F1
#
_entry.id   AF-A0A9D7YBW1-F1
#
_cell.length_a   1.000
_cell.length_b   1.000
_cell.length_c   1.000
_cell.angle_alpha   90.00
_cell.angle_beta   90.00
_cell.angle_gamma   90.00
#
_symmetry.space_group_name_H-M   'P 1'
#
loop_
_entity.id
_entity.type
_entity.pdbx_description
1 polymer ?
#
loop_
_entity_poly.entity_id
_entity_poly.type
_entity_poly.pdbx_seq_one_letter_code
_entity_poly.pdbx_strand_id
1 'polypeptide(L)'
;MEKGHIILQESKTAKKLYFVDQGLLCGKLNHNGKEIINWFAYENQFVTSMYSFISQKPSYESIETLEKCLLYEINYDNLQLLYKQITAFEKLGRVLTEQYYIQLEERTLSLQYLSASEKYKQFLEKEPELYQRISLGQLSSYLGISQETLSRIRAKK
;
A
#
# COMPACT_ATOMS: atom_id res chain seq x y z
N MET A 1 8.06 10.74 10.86
CA MET A 1 7.77 11.49 9.62
C MET A 1 6.42 12.16 9.79
N GLU A 2 6.30 13.44 9.42
CA GLU A 2 5.03 14.17 9.53
C GLU A 2 4.04 13.73 8.44
N LYS A 3 2.76 14.10 8.60
CA LYS A 3 1.72 13.87 7.59
C LYS A 3 2.05 14.60 6.28
N GLY A 4 1.82 13.96 5.15
CA GLY A 4 2.09 14.50 3.80
C GLY A 4 3.56 14.38 3.38
N HIS A 5 4.38 13.66 4.14
CA HIS A 5 5.78 13.42 3.79
C HIS A 5 5.87 12.40 2.65
N ILE A 6 6.59 12.76 1.58
CA ILE A 6 6.83 11.88 0.43
C ILE A 6 8.09 11.05 0.69
N ILE A 7 7.91 9.76 0.93
CA ILE A 7 8.97 8.79 1.21
C ILE A 7 9.65 8.34 -0.09
N LEU A 8 8.87 8.21 -1.15
CA LEU A 8 9.33 7.82 -2.48
C LEU A 8 8.55 8.63 -3.50
N GLN A 9 9.24 9.20 -4.47
CA GLN A 9 8.62 9.81 -5.63
C GLN A 9 8.56 8.81 -6.78
N GLU A 10 7.51 8.90 -7.57
CA GLU A 10 7.42 8.22 -8.87
C GLU A 10 8.69 8.47 -9.70
N SER A 11 9.08 7.47 -10.49
CA SER A 11 10.31 7.48 -11.29
C SER A 11 11.62 7.53 -10.49
N LYS A 12 11.58 7.44 -9.16
CA LYS A 12 12.77 7.17 -8.33
C LYS A 12 12.84 5.70 -7.97
N THR A 13 14.07 5.20 -7.81
CA THR A 13 14.29 3.82 -7.35
C THR A 13 14.13 3.73 -5.83
N ALA A 14 13.28 2.82 -5.37
CA ALA A 14 13.13 2.48 -3.97
C ALA A 14 14.37 1.74 -3.47
N LYS A 15 15.11 2.37 -2.54
CA LYS A 15 16.34 1.82 -1.95
C LYS A 15 16.16 1.33 -0.51
N LYS A 16 14.96 1.46 0.04
CA LYS A 16 14.67 1.19 1.45
C LYS A 16 13.39 0.37 1.57
N LEU A 17 13.39 -0.52 2.55
CA LEU A 17 12.21 -1.19 3.09
C LEU A 17 11.91 -0.56 4.44
N TYR A 18 10.64 -0.27 4.70
CA TYR A 18 10.20 0.32 5.94
C TYR A 18 9.28 -0.67 6.69
N PHE A 19 9.30 -0.61 8.02
CA PHE A 19 8.31 -1.22 8.89
C PHE A 19 7.53 -0.11 9.59
N VAL A 20 6.20 -0.19 9.55
CA VAL A 20 5.31 0.80 10.13
C VAL A 20 5.05 0.46 11.59
N ASP A 21 5.66 1.23 12.49
CA ASP A 21 5.39 1.10 13.93
C ASP A 21 4.10 1.84 14.31
N GLN A 22 3.93 3.05 13.77
CA GLN A 22 2.74 3.89 13.97
C GLN A 22 2.43 4.69 12.71
N GLY A 23 1.15 4.90 12.44
CA GLY A 23 0.65 5.77 11.38
C GLY A 23 0.17 5.03 10.14
N LEU A 24 -0.19 5.80 9.13
CA LEU A 24 -0.80 5.32 7.89
C LEU A 24 -0.10 5.93 6.69
N LEU A 25 0.14 5.11 5.67
CA LEU A 25 0.76 5.50 4.40
C LEU A 25 -0.07 4.99 3.23
N CYS A 26 0.17 5.55 2.05
CA CYS A 26 -0.40 5.04 0.82
C CYS A 26 0.60 5.07 -0.35
N GLY A 27 0.43 4.11 -1.25
CA GLY A 27 1.00 4.14 -2.59
C GLY A 27 0.06 4.87 -3.55
N LYS A 28 0.59 5.82 -4.29
CA LYS A 28 -0.13 6.64 -5.27
C LYS A 28 0.43 6.42 -6.67
N LEU A 29 -0.43 6.02 -7.60
CA LEU A 29 -0.12 5.99 -9.03
C LEU A 29 -0.61 7.28 -9.68
N ASN A 30 0.15 7.82 -10.64
CA ASN A 30 -0.33 8.90 -11.48
C ASN A 30 -0.87 8.33 -12.79
N HIS A 31 -2.12 8.62 -13.11
CA HIS A 31 -2.72 8.29 -14.39
C HIS A 31 -3.31 9.54 -15.02
N ASN A 32 -2.65 10.07 -16.06
CA ASN A 32 -3.05 11.27 -16.79
C ASN A 32 -3.31 12.50 -15.90
N GLY A 33 -2.45 12.70 -14.89
CA GLY A 33 -2.56 13.82 -13.95
C GLY A 33 -3.54 13.56 -12.79
N LYS A 34 -4.18 12.38 -12.74
CA LYS A 34 -5.04 11.97 -11.63
C LYS A 34 -4.30 11.00 -10.72
N GLU A 35 -4.25 11.32 -9.43
CA GLU A 35 -3.73 10.41 -8.42
C GLU A 35 -4.73 9.28 -8.13
N ILE A 36 -4.26 8.04 -8.23
CA ILE A 36 -5.00 6.83 -7.90
C ILE A 36 -4.33 6.17 -6.71
N ILE A 37 -5.11 5.87 -5.66
CA ILE A 37 -4.60 5.12 -4.51
C ILE A 37 -4.47 3.65 -4.89
N ASN A 38 -3.25 3.14 -4.86
CA ASN A 38 -2.94 1.75 -5.21
C ASN A 38 -3.12 0.81 -4.01
N TRP A 39 -2.54 1.20 -2.87
CA TRP A 39 -2.56 0.45 -1.62
C TRP A 39 -2.44 1.40 -0.42
N PHE A 40 -2.78 0.88 0.76
CA PHE A 40 -2.56 1.49 2.06
C PHE A 40 -1.66 0.58 2.90
N ALA A 41 -0.86 1.17 3.78
CA ALA A 41 -0.08 0.42 4.75
C ALA A 41 -0.12 1.11 6.11
N TYR A 42 -0.34 0.34 7.16
CA TYR A 42 -0.47 0.83 8.54
C TYR A 42 0.29 -0.09 9.51
N GLU A 43 0.05 0.06 10.81
CA GLU A 43 0.83 -0.56 11.88
C GLU A 43 1.09 -2.06 11.65
N ASN A 44 2.30 -2.50 11.99
CA ASN A 44 2.80 -3.88 11.85
C ASN A 44 2.98 -4.38 10.42
N GLN A 45 2.99 -3.49 9.43
CA GLN A 45 3.19 -3.85 8.02
C GLN A 45 4.55 -3.37 7.50
N PHE A 46 5.11 -4.14 6.56
CA PHE A 46 6.26 -3.71 5.78
C PHE A 46 5.80 -2.95 4.55
N VAL A 47 6.50 -1.86 4.23
CA VAL A 47 6.15 -0.98 3.11
C VAL A 47 7.37 -0.59 2.29
N THR A 48 7.24 -0.74 0.98
CA THR A 48 8.13 -0.19 -0.05
C THR A 48 7.42 -0.27 -1.39
N SER A 49 7.99 0.31 -2.44
CA SER A 49 7.52 0.03 -3.79
C SER A 49 8.14 -1.28 -4.26
N MET A 50 7.40 -2.39 -4.11
CA MET A 50 7.93 -3.75 -4.29
C MET A 50 8.55 -3.98 -5.67
N TYR A 51 7.90 -3.49 -6.74
CA TYR A 51 8.46 -3.55 -8.09
C TYR A 51 9.85 -2.90 -8.14
N SER A 52 9.94 -1.67 -7.65
CA SER A 52 11.15 -0.88 -7.68
C SER A 52 12.25 -1.46 -6.78
N PHE A 53 11.89 -1.88 -5.57
CA PHE A 53 12.81 -2.40 -4.58
C PHE A 53 13.36 -3.78 -4.96
N ILE A 54 12.59 -4.64 -5.61
CA ILE A 54 13.08 -5.96 -6.05
C ILE A 54 13.88 -5.82 -7.36
N SER A 55 13.32 -5.12 -8.35
CA SER A 55 13.95 -5.02 -9.68
C SER A 55 15.08 -3.99 -9.76
N GLN A 56 15.23 -3.15 -8.74
CA GLN A 56 16.14 -2.00 -8.70
C GLN A 56 15.91 -1.00 -9.85
N LYS A 57 14.68 -0.94 -10.36
CA LYS A 57 14.23 -0.02 -11.41
C LYS A 57 13.41 1.14 -10.84
N PRO A 58 13.23 2.25 -11.58
CA PRO A 58 12.35 3.34 -11.17
C PRO A 58 10.94 2.85 -10.80
N SER A 59 10.35 3.44 -9.76
CA SER A 59 9.00 3.13 -9.31
C SER A 59 7.92 3.73 -10.20
N TYR A 60 6.78 3.04 -10.32
CA TYR A 60 5.56 3.55 -10.95
C TYR A 60 4.70 4.39 -9.99
N GLU A 61 5.01 4.36 -8.68
CA GLU A 61 4.19 4.98 -7.66
C GLU A 61 5.02 5.90 -6.76
N SER A 62 4.33 6.85 -6.14
CA SER A 62 4.86 7.60 -5.00
C SER A 62 4.34 6.99 -3.70
N ILE A 63 5.11 7.14 -2.62
CA ILE A 63 4.71 6.73 -1.27
C ILE A 63 4.61 7.98 -0.41
N GLU A 64 3.45 8.18 0.22
CA GLU A 64 3.16 9.34 1.05
C GLU A 64 2.56 8.92 2.40
N THR A 65 2.93 9.62 3.46
CA THR A 65 2.30 9.47 4.79
C THR A 65 0.95 10.18 4.83
N LEU A 66 -0.10 9.48 5.25
CA LEU A 66 -1.45 10.04 5.45
C LEU A 66 -1.68 10.56 6.88
N GLU A 67 -0.83 10.11 7.80
CA GLU A 67 -0.78 10.51 9.20
C GLU A 67 0.67 10.76 9.63
N LYS A 68 0.89 11.18 10.87
CA LYS A 68 2.24 11.18 11.44
C LYS A 68 2.69 9.73 11.61
N CYS A 69 3.84 9.36 11.05
CA CYS A 69 4.33 8.00 11.06
C CYS A 69 5.63 7.84 11.87
N LEU A 70 5.74 6.74 12.60
CA LEU A 70 6.99 6.21 13.14
C LEU A 70 7.37 4.97 12.31
N LEU A 71 8.52 5.04 11.65
CA LEU A 71 8.98 4.01 10.73
C LEU A 71 10.38 3.56 11.10
N TYR A 72 10.62 2.26 11.06
CA TYR A 72 11.96 1.69 11.03
C TYR A 72 12.33 1.41 9.57
N GLU A 73 13.58 1.69 9.19
CA GLU A 73 14.03 1.49 7.80
C GLU A 73 15.28 0.62 7.72
N ILE A 74 15.38 -0.12 6.62
CA ILE A 74 16.59 -0.83 6.21
C ILE A 74 16.84 -0.56 4.73
N ASN A 75 18.09 -0.26 4.37
CA ASN A 75 18.45 -0.11 2.96
C ASN A 75 18.57 -1.48 2.27
N TYR A 76 18.46 -1.48 0.94
CA TYR A 76 18.49 -2.69 0.14
C TYR A 76 19.75 -3.53 0.40
N ASP A 77 20.93 -2.92 0.37
CA ASP A 77 22.21 -3.63 0.49
C ASP A 77 22.36 -4.31 1.86
N ASN A 78 21.95 -3.64 2.93
CA ASN A 78 21.94 -4.19 4.28
C ASN A 78 20.95 -5.34 4.41
N LEU A 79 19.77 -5.23 3.78
CA LEU A 79 18.80 -6.33 3.78
C LEU A 79 19.35 -7.56 3.01
N GLN A 80 20.00 -7.34 1.86
CA GLN A 80 20.67 -8.42 1.13
C GLN A 80 21.81 -9.06 1.93
N LEU A 81 22.54 -8.26 2.71
CA LEU A 81 23.57 -8.77 3.62
C LEU A 81 22.95 -9.63 4.75
N LEU A 82 21.84 -9.18 5.35
CA LEU A 82 21.13 -9.94 6.37
C LEU A 82 20.61 -11.29 5.84
N TYR A 83 20.06 -11.31 4.62
CA TYR A 83 19.66 -12.56 3.96
C TYR A 83 20.83 -13.52 3.81
N LYS A 84 22.02 -13.04 3.44
CA LYS A 84 23.22 -13.89 3.32
C LYS A 84 23.76 -14.39 4.64
N GLN A 85 23.60 -13.64 5.73
CA GLN A 85 24.23 -13.93 7.02
C GLN A 85 23.31 -14.69 7.98
N ILE A 86 21.99 -14.50 7.86
CA ILE A 86 21.02 -14.99 8.85
C ILE A 86 19.85 -15.66 8.12
N THR A 87 19.80 -16.99 8.12
CA THR A 87 18.75 -17.78 7.44
C THR A 87 17.32 -17.43 7.89
N ALA A 88 17.14 -16.99 9.14
CA ALA A 88 15.85 -16.51 9.62
C ALA A 88 15.31 -15.31 8.81
N PHE A 89 16.20 -14.44 8.32
CA PHE A 89 15.81 -13.32 7.47
C PHE A 89 15.45 -13.77 6.05
N GLU A 90 16.08 -14.80 5.49
CA GLU A 90 15.61 -15.37 4.20
C GLU A 90 14.19 -15.91 4.32
N LYS A 91 13.89 -16.62 5.41
CA LYS A 91 12.53 -17.10 5.70
C LYS A 91 11.55 -15.94 5.85
N LEU A 92 11.95 -14.88 6.57
CA LEU A 92 11.14 -13.67 6.71
C LEU A 92 10.85 -13.05 5.33
N GLY A 93 11.88 -12.84 4.50
CA GLY A 93 11.74 -12.26 3.17
C GLY A 93 10.82 -13.06 2.26
N ARG A 94 10.92 -14.40 2.28
CA ARG A 94 10.01 -15.30 1.56
C ARG A 94 8.57 -15.14 2.02
N VAL A 95 8.31 -15.22 3.33
CA VAL A 95 6.95 -15.12 3.89
C VAL A 95 6.32 -13.75 3.59
N LEU A 96 7.09 -12.66 3.71
CA LEU A 96 6.62 -11.33 3.36
C LEU A 96 6.25 -11.21 1.87
N THR A 97 7.07 -11.80 0.99
CA THR A 97 6.80 -11.79 -0.45
C THR A 97 5.55 -12.63 -0.80
N GLU A 98 5.36 -13.77 -0.15
CA GLU A 98 4.15 -14.60 -0.30
C GLU A 98 2.89 -13.85 0.15
N GLN A 99 2.94 -13.18 1.30
CA GLN A 99 1.82 -12.35 1.79
C GLN A 99 1.50 -11.21 0.83
N TYR A 100 2.52 -10.51 0.33
CA TYR A 100 2.35 -9.45 -0.65
C TYR A 100 1.73 -9.97 -1.96
N TYR A 101 2.18 -11.15 -2.43
CA TYR A 101 1.62 -11.77 -3.63
C TYR A 101 0.14 -12.12 -3.46
N ILE A 102 -0.24 -12.72 -2.33
CA ILE A 102 -1.65 -13.03 -2.02
C ILE A 102 -2.49 -11.75 -2.01
N GLN A 103 -2.03 -10.68 -1.34
CA GLN A 103 -2.74 -9.41 -1.31
C GLN A 103 -2.93 -8.82 -2.71
N LEU A 104 -1.88 -8.88 -3.56
CA LEU A 104 -1.95 -8.42 -4.95
C LEU A 104 -2.94 -9.24 -5.79
N GLU A 105 -2.97 -10.56 -5.59
CA GLU A 105 -3.91 -11.45 -6.29
C GLU A 105 -5.35 -11.18 -5.87
N GLU A 106 -5.64 -11.13 -4.56
CA GLU A 106 -6.96 -10.80 -4.04
C GLU A 106 -7.45 -9.43 -4.53
N ARG A 107 -6.53 -8.45 -4.56
CA ARG A 107 -6.79 -7.12 -5.09
C ARG A 107 -7.13 -7.14 -6.57
N THR A 108 -6.39 -7.92 -7.36
CA THR A 108 -6.63 -8.08 -8.80
C THR A 108 -8.00 -8.71 -9.06
N LEU A 109 -8.33 -9.79 -8.34
CA LEU A 109 -9.65 -10.44 -8.43
C LEU A 109 -10.78 -9.49 -8.03
N SER A 110 -10.59 -8.73 -6.94
CA SER A 110 -11.54 -7.71 -6.48
C SER A 110 -11.83 -6.69 -7.58
N LEU A 111 -10.77 -6.16 -8.22
CA LEU A 111 -10.90 -5.18 -9.30
C LEU A 111 -11.61 -5.74 -10.54
N GLN A 112 -11.33 -7.00 -10.91
CA GLN A 112 -11.85 -7.65 -12.11
C GLN A 112 -13.30 -8.13 -11.99
N TYR A 113 -13.66 -8.75 -10.87
CA TYR A 113 -14.92 -9.52 -10.77
C TYR A 113 -15.99 -8.86 -9.90
N LEU A 114 -15.61 -8.02 -8.93
CA LEU A 114 -16.58 -7.49 -7.98
C LEU A 114 -17.25 -6.21 -8.47
N SER A 115 -18.56 -6.12 -8.23
CA SER A 115 -19.32 -4.88 -8.38
C SER A 115 -18.89 -3.83 -7.34
N ALA A 116 -19.27 -2.58 -7.56
CA ALA A 116 -18.95 -1.48 -6.64
C ALA A 116 -19.45 -1.73 -5.21
N SER A 117 -20.63 -2.34 -5.04
CA SER A 117 -21.20 -2.68 -3.73
C SER A 117 -20.43 -3.80 -3.05
N GLU A 118 -20.02 -4.84 -3.80
CA GLU A 118 -19.23 -5.96 -3.29
C GLU A 118 -17.83 -5.50 -2.89
N LYS A 119 -17.17 -4.66 -3.70
CA LYS A 119 -15.88 -4.03 -3.36
C LYS A 119 -15.95 -3.27 -2.04
N TYR A 120 -17.00 -2.45 -1.86
CA TYR A 120 -17.20 -1.71 -0.62
C TYR A 120 -17.45 -2.62 0.58
N LYS A 121 -18.29 -3.65 0.42
CA LYS A 121 -18.56 -4.63 1.48
C LYS A 121 -17.28 -5.38 1.88
N GLN A 122 -16.53 -5.89 0.92
CA GLN A 122 -15.26 -6.58 1.14
C GLN A 122 -14.25 -5.68 1.88
N PHE A 123 -14.18 -4.40 1.52
CA PHE A 123 -13.31 -3.45 2.22
C PHE A 123 -13.69 -3.28 3.69
N LEU A 124 -14.98 -3.14 4.02
CA LEU A 124 -15.43 -3.01 5.41
C LEU A 124 -15.15 -4.27 6.24
N GLU A 125 -15.16 -5.44 5.62
CA GLU A 125 -14.88 -6.73 6.27
C GLU A 125 -13.38 -6.93 6.50
N LYS A 126 -12.54 -6.57 5.53
CA LYS A 126 -11.09 -6.78 5.58
C LYS A 126 -10.32 -5.68 6.30
N GLU A 127 -10.73 -4.42 6.14
CA GLU A 127 -9.98 -3.24 6.57
C GLU A 127 -10.82 -2.29 7.43
N PRO A 128 -11.45 -2.77 8.53
CA PRO A 128 -12.35 -1.95 9.35
C PRO A 128 -11.65 -0.76 10.01
N GLU A 129 -10.38 -0.93 10.39
CA GLU A 129 -9.57 0.14 11.01
C GLU A 129 -9.27 1.27 10.04
N LEU A 130 -9.03 0.93 8.78
CA LEU A 130 -8.71 1.89 7.74
C LEU A 130 -9.91 2.77 7.36
N TYR A 131 -11.13 2.22 7.42
CA TYR A 131 -12.36 2.94 7.07
C TYR A 131 -12.53 4.26 7.83
N GLN A 132 -12.07 4.34 9.09
CA GLN A 132 -12.18 5.55 9.91
C GLN A 132 -11.03 6.55 9.67
N ARG A 133 -9.94 6.11 9.05
CA ARG A 133 -8.69 6.86 8.89
C ARG A 133 -8.54 7.51 7.51
N ILE A 134 -9.30 7.06 6.52
CA ILE A 134 -9.21 7.56 5.14
C ILE A 134 -10.44 8.37 4.73
N SER A 135 -10.23 9.34 3.86
CA SER A 135 -11.31 10.12 3.26
C SER A 135 -12.13 9.28 2.27
N LEU A 136 -13.36 9.72 2.01
CA LEU A 136 -14.23 9.10 1.01
C LEU A 136 -13.60 9.08 -0.39
N GLY A 137 -12.85 10.14 -0.74
CA GLY A 137 -12.12 10.23 -2.01
C GLY A 137 -11.03 9.17 -2.11
N GLN A 138 -10.20 9.03 -1.07
CA GLN A 138 -9.17 7.99 -0.99
C GLN A 138 -9.78 6.59 -1.08
N LEU A 139 -10.88 6.34 -0.36
CA LEU A 139 -11.58 5.06 -0.42
C LEU A 139 -12.14 4.80 -1.83
N SER A 140 -12.82 5.76 -2.45
CA SER A 140 -13.36 5.57 -3.81
C SER A 140 -12.25 5.33 -4.84
N SER A 141 -11.13 6.04 -4.71
CA SER A 141 -9.94 5.89 -5.55
C SER A 141 -9.34 4.49 -5.39
N TYR A 142 -9.15 4.04 -4.15
CA TYR A 142 -8.73 2.68 -3.85
C TYR A 142 -9.72 1.64 -4.35
N LEU A 143 -11.03 1.81 -4.22
CA LEU A 143 -11.99 0.82 -4.74
C LEU A 143 -12.11 0.83 -6.27
N GLY A 144 -11.51 1.80 -6.97
CA GLY A 144 -11.62 1.94 -8.41
C GLY A 144 -13.05 2.27 -8.86
N ILE A 145 -13.78 3.05 -8.06
CA ILE A 145 -15.16 3.50 -8.35
C ILE A 145 -15.28 5.00 -8.17
N SER A 146 -16.32 5.62 -8.74
CA SER A 146 -16.53 7.05 -8.55
C SER A 146 -16.98 7.38 -7.12
N GLN A 147 -16.64 8.58 -6.64
CA GLN A 147 -17.02 9.04 -5.31
C GLN A 147 -18.54 9.18 -5.17
N GLU A 148 -19.26 9.56 -6.23
CA GLU A 148 -20.73 9.60 -6.24
C GLU A 148 -21.33 8.20 -6.15
N THR A 149 -20.73 7.22 -6.82
CA THR A 149 -21.15 5.81 -6.76
C THR A 149 -20.98 5.26 -5.35
N LEU A 150 -19.83 5.48 -4.72
CA LEU A 150 -19.61 5.09 -3.33
C LEU A 150 -20.59 5.79 -2.37
N SER A 151 -20.85 7.08 -2.58
CA SER A 151 -21.83 7.83 -1.77
C SER A 151 -23.24 7.24 -1.87
N ARG A 152 -23.69 6.88 -3.07
CA ARG A 152 -24.99 6.22 -3.28
C ARG A 152 -25.07 4.84 -2.62
N ILE A 153 -23.99 4.07 -2.64
CA ILE A 153 -23.95 2.75 -1.97
C ILE A 153 -24.10 2.92 -0.46
N ARG A 154 -23.43 3.91 0.13
CA ARG A 154 -23.51 4.20 1.57
C ARG A 154 -24.89 4.68 2.01
N ALA A 155 -25.59 5.44 1.17
CA ALA A 155 -26.93 5.96 1.47
C ALA A 155 -28.06 4.91 1.36
N LYS A 156 -27.81 3.76 0.73
CA LYS A 156 -28.77 2.65 0.63
C LYS A 156 -28.70 1.67 1.81
N LYS A 157 -27.84 1.95 2.79
CA LYS A 157 -27.69 1.21 4.03
C LYS A 157 -28.45 1.92 5.13
#